data_AF-A0A7R9SVM2-F1
#
_entry.id   AF-A0A7R9SVM2-F1
#
_cell.length_a   1.000
_cell.length_b   1.000
_cell.length_c   1.000
_cell.angle_alpha   90.00
_cell.angle_beta   90.00
_cell.angle_gamma   90.00
#
_symmetry.space_group_name_H-M   'P 1'
#
loop_
_entity.id
_entity.type
_entity.pdbx_description
1 polymer ?
#
loop_
_entity_poly.entity_id
_entity_poly.type
_entity_poly.pdbx_seq_one_letter_code
_entity_poly.pdbx_strand_id
1 'polypeptide(L)'
;WPLPLVGGKKQVPASDDGTIRVMVMMSDTGGGHRASAEALSDAFAQLYGNKFKVSIVDMWKNHTPWPVNTIGDSYNFLVKHSFLWRMQFRITEPSFIHKPWLGMMHQLSKKKLSQAFDEHKPHIVVSVHPAMQHVPLNVLRSRVRAGLQKPIPFTTVVTDLTECHPTWFHPNVTACFVPTEVCRNQALRLGLKNSQLIMHGLPIRPQFSQKLPPKWFLRKQLGMDQRAFTVMLAGGGEGMGNLEETVVALSKRLGKEAQVVVICGRNKKLK
;
A
#
# COMPACT_ATOMS: atom_id res chain seq x y z
N TRP A 1 -9.80 -7.79 22.08
CA TRP A 1 -9.04 -7.93 20.81
C TRP A 1 -9.46 -6.82 19.87
N PRO A 2 -8.54 -6.12 19.20
CA PRO A 2 -7.09 -6.28 19.25
C PRO A 2 -6.47 -5.64 20.50
N LEU A 3 -5.14 -5.73 20.65
CA LEU A 3 -4.42 -4.98 21.69
C LEU A 3 -4.69 -3.48 21.48
N PRO A 4 -5.16 -2.75 22.51
CA PRO A 4 -5.47 -1.33 22.37
C PRO A 4 -4.16 -0.51 22.30
N LEU A 5 -4.16 0.56 21.51
CA LEU A 5 -3.19 1.64 21.66
C LEU A 5 -3.60 2.47 22.88
N VAL A 6 -3.00 2.23 24.04
CA VAL A 6 -3.21 3.05 25.24
C VAL A 6 -1.85 3.39 25.85
N GLY A 7 -1.66 4.68 26.13
CA GLY A 7 -0.48 5.26 26.76
C GLY A 7 -0.11 4.60 28.09
N GLY A 8 0.92 3.77 28.05
CA GLY A 8 1.50 3.14 29.23
C GLY A 8 1.91 1.69 28.97
N LYS A 9 3.13 1.52 28.46
CA LYS A 9 3.94 0.28 28.44
C LYS A 9 3.13 -1.05 28.41
N LYS A 10 2.65 -1.45 27.23
CA LYS A 10 2.55 -2.88 26.92
C LYS A 10 3.52 -3.18 25.78
N GLN A 11 4.61 -3.87 26.11
CA GLN A 11 5.65 -4.25 25.16
C GLN A 11 5.02 -5.16 24.10
N VAL A 12 5.24 -4.83 22.83
CA VAL A 12 5.02 -5.79 21.75
C VAL A 12 5.90 -7.01 22.07
N PRO A 13 5.35 -8.24 22.07
CA PRO A 13 6.16 -9.43 22.29
C PRO A 13 7.36 -9.44 21.33
N ALA A 14 8.56 -9.69 21.85
CA ALA A 14 9.76 -9.92 21.05
C ALA A 14 10.00 -11.43 20.92
N SER A 15 10.83 -11.85 19.96
CA SER A 15 11.34 -13.22 19.95
C SER A 15 12.38 -13.44 21.04
N ASP A 16 12.77 -14.69 21.19
CA ASP A 16 13.84 -15.14 22.07
C ASP A 16 15.18 -14.43 21.80
N ASP A 17 15.41 -13.95 20.58
CA ASP A 17 16.57 -13.15 20.17
C ASP A 17 16.40 -11.63 20.40
N GLY A 18 15.29 -11.19 21.00
CA GLY A 18 14.96 -9.78 21.24
C GLY A 18 14.44 -9.01 20.02
N THR A 19 14.29 -9.65 18.85
CA THR A 19 13.79 -8.99 17.64
C THR A 19 12.26 -8.94 17.58
N ILE A 20 11.71 -7.93 16.90
CA ILE A 20 10.27 -7.76 16.68
C ILE A 20 9.95 -8.00 15.20
N ARG A 21 9.17 -9.04 14.90
CA ARG A 21 8.77 -9.37 13.52
C ARG A 21 7.54 -8.57 13.10
N VAL A 22 7.65 -7.86 11.98
CA VAL A 22 6.59 -7.06 11.38
C VAL A 22 6.22 -7.66 10.04
N MET A 23 4.99 -8.14 9.89
CA MET A 23 4.48 -8.64 8.62
C MET A 23 3.69 -7.54 7.90
N VAL A 24 4.21 -7.07 6.77
CA VAL A 24 3.56 -6.08 5.91
C VAL A 24 2.85 -6.81 4.78
N MET A 25 1.52 -6.83 4.81
CA MET A 25 0.68 -7.49 3.81
C MET A 25 0.35 -6.52 2.67
N MET A 26 0.62 -6.96 1.45
CA MET A 26 0.36 -6.18 0.24
C MET A 26 -0.09 -7.06 -0.93
N SER A 27 -0.40 -6.44 -2.05
CA SER A 27 -0.65 -7.10 -3.34
C SER A 27 0.04 -6.30 -4.44
N ASP A 28 0.65 -6.98 -5.42
CA ASP A 28 1.16 -6.34 -6.63
C ASP A 28 0.03 -5.93 -7.59
N THR A 29 -0.61 -4.80 -7.30
CA THR A 29 -1.67 -4.18 -8.10
C THR A 29 -1.23 -2.77 -8.55
N GLY A 30 -0.34 -2.70 -9.54
CA GLY A 30 0.12 -1.41 -10.11
C GLY A 30 1.24 -0.69 -9.34
N GLY A 31 1.93 -1.37 -8.41
CA GLY A 31 3.20 -0.94 -7.81
C GLY A 31 3.13 0.06 -6.64
N GLY A 32 2.07 0.86 -6.51
CA GLY A 32 1.94 1.87 -5.45
C GLY A 32 1.92 1.29 -4.03
N HIS A 33 1.20 0.18 -3.82
CA HIS A 33 1.14 -0.50 -2.52
C HIS A 33 2.48 -1.13 -2.13
N ARG A 34 3.20 -1.71 -3.10
CA ARG A 34 4.56 -2.23 -2.90
C ARG A 34 5.52 -1.12 -2.49
N ALA A 35 5.47 0.03 -3.16
CA ALA A 35 6.31 1.18 -2.80
C ALA A 35 6.09 1.65 -1.36
N SER A 36 4.83 1.61 -0.88
CA SER A 36 4.49 1.93 0.51
C SER A 36 5.01 0.87 1.50
N ALA A 37 4.90 -0.42 1.16
CA ALA A 37 5.46 -1.50 1.98
C ALA A 37 6.98 -1.40 2.12
N GLU A 38 7.68 -1.14 1.00
CA GLU A 38 9.12 -0.95 0.96
C GLU A 38 9.54 0.31 1.72
N ALA A 39 8.79 1.41 1.58
CA ALA A 39 9.03 2.63 2.36
C ALA A 39 8.97 2.40 3.87
N LEU A 40 7.99 1.60 4.34
CA LEU A 40 7.90 1.22 5.74
C LEU A 40 9.10 0.36 6.16
N SER A 41 9.46 -0.64 5.34
CA SER A 41 10.63 -1.50 5.59
C SER A 41 11.92 -0.69 5.73
N ASP A 42 12.17 0.23 4.78
CA ASP A 42 13.35 1.09 4.78
C ASP A 42 13.36 2.01 6.02
N ALA A 43 12.20 2.57 6.39
CA ALA A 43 12.08 3.40 7.58
C ALA A 43 12.34 2.61 8.87
N PHE A 44 11.85 1.38 8.99
CA PHE A 44 12.15 0.52 10.15
C PHE A 44 13.65 0.23 10.26
N ALA A 45 14.29 -0.12 9.14
CA ALA A 45 15.73 -0.39 9.10
C ALA A 45 16.54 0.85 9.47
N GLN A 46 16.19 2.02 8.94
CA GLN A 46 16.90 3.26 9.23
C GLN A 46 16.73 3.73 10.68
N LEU A 47 15.53 3.62 11.26
CA LEU A 47 15.24 4.15 12.59
C LEU A 47 15.62 3.20 13.72
N TYR A 48 15.56 1.89 13.49
CA TYR A 48 15.68 0.88 14.55
C TYR A 48 16.72 -0.21 14.27
N GLY A 49 17.44 -0.12 13.15
CA GLY A 49 18.42 -1.13 12.75
C GLY A 49 17.81 -2.54 12.72
N ASN A 50 18.48 -3.49 13.36
CA ASN A 50 18.07 -4.90 13.37
C ASN A 50 17.01 -5.24 14.42
N LYS A 51 16.51 -4.27 15.19
CA LYS A 51 15.51 -4.51 16.24
C LYS A 51 14.17 -4.98 15.66
N PHE A 52 13.80 -4.48 14.48
CA PHE A 52 12.58 -4.88 13.78
C PHE A 52 12.93 -5.63 12.51
N LYS A 53 12.41 -6.85 12.37
CA LYS A 53 12.54 -7.65 11.15
C LYS A 53 11.26 -7.53 10.35
N VAL A 54 11.30 -6.78 9.26
CA VAL A 54 10.14 -6.53 8.39
C VAL A 54 10.11 -7.56 7.27
N SER A 55 8.97 -8.25 7.11
CA SER A 55 8.70 -9.16 6.01
C SER A 55 7.53 -8.63 5.18
N ILE A 56 7.78 -8.32 3.91
CA ILE A 56 6.74 -7.90 2.96
C ILE A 56 6.18 -9.15 2.30
N VAL A 57 4.87 -9.37 2.44
CA VAL A 57 4.20 -10.58 1.97
C VAL A 57 3.12 -10.21 0.95
N ASP A 58 3.29 -10.67 -0.28
CA ASP A 58 2.24 -10.62 -1.30
C ASP A 58 1.23 -11.74 -1.05
N MET A 59 0.02 -11.35 -0.67
CA MET A 59 -1.00 -12.28 -0.23
C MET A 59 -1.88 -12.82 -1.37
N TRP A 60 -1.93 -12.17 -2.53
CA TRP A 60 -2.72 -12.68 -3.65
C TRP A 60 -1.89 -13.57 -4.54
N LYS A 61 -0.68 -13.14 -4.91
CA LYS A 61 0.19 -13.88 -5.83
C LYS A 61 0.65 -15.21 -5.24
N ASN A 62 1.03 -15.22 -3.96
CA ASN A 62 1.61 -16.40 -3.33
C ASN A 62 0.57 -17.26 -2.59
N HIS A 63 -0.57 -16.68 -2.20
CA HIS A 63 -1.46 -17.31 -1.23
C HIS A 63 -2.94 -17.46 -1.67
N THR A 64 -3.26 -17.27 -2.95
CA THR A 64 -4.60 -17.57 -3.50
C THR A 64 -4.56 -18.66 -4.59
N PRO A 65 -5.62 -19.46 -4.78
CA PRO A 65 -5.71 -20.42 -5.88
C PRO A 65 -6.02 -19.72 -7.21
N TRP A 66 -5.72 -20.39 -8.32
CA TRP A 66 -6.15 -19.95 -9.66
C TRP A 66 -7.69 -19.89 -9.74
N PRO A 67 -8.30 -18.88 -10.41
CA PRO A 67 -7.68 -17.79 -11.20
C PRO A 67 -7.39 -16.51 -10.42
N VAL A 68 -7.54 -16.54 -9.09
CA VAL A 68 -7.47 -15.33 -8.26
C VAL A 68 -6.04 -14.77 -8.19
N ASN A 69 -5.03 -15.65 -8.24
CA ASN A 69 -3.63 -15.27 -8.28
C ASN A 69 -3.22 -14.52 -9.57
N THR A 70 -4.03 -14.57 -10.63
CA THR A 70 -3.82 -13.84 -11.90
C THR A 70 -4.58 -12.51 -12.00
N ILE A 71 -5.36 -12.14 -10.98
CA ILE A 71 -6.13 -10.87 -10.97
C ILE A 71 -5.20 -9.65 -11.06
N GLY A 72 -3.98 -9.73 -10.52
CA GLY A 72 -2.98 -8.66 -10.64
C GLY A 72 -2.59 -8.35 -12.09
N ASP A 73 -2.60 -9.36 -12.97
CA ASP A 73 -2.30 -9.18 -14.39
C ASP A 73 -3.46 -8.54 -15.15
N SER A 74 -4.71 -8.85 -14.76
CA SER A 74 -5.94 -8.21 -15.26
C SER A 74 -6.13 -6.79 -14.72
N TYR A 75 -5.60 -6.49 -13.53
CA TYR A 75 -5.68 -5.19 -12.88
C TYR A 75 -5.00 -4.09 -13.70
N ASN A 76 -3.88 -4.40 -14.35
CA ASN A 76 -3.19 -3.46 -15.25
C ASN A 76 -4.07 -3.04 -16.44
N PHE A 77 -4.94 -3.91 -16.95
CA PHE A 77 -5.90 -3.56 -18.00
C PHE A 77 -7.01 -2.67 -17.45
N LEU A 78 -7.48 -2.97 -16.24
CA LEU A 78 -8.61 -2.28 -15.61
C LEU A 78 -8.25 -0.84 -15.18
N VAL A 79 -7.06 -0.63 -14.61
CA VAL A 79 -6.54 0.71 -14.25
C VAL A 79 -6.28 1.58 -15.49
N LYS A 80 -5.93 0.98 -16.64
CA LYS A 80 -5.78 1.71 -17.91
C LYS A 80 -7.11 2.27 -18.44
N HIS A 81 -8.24 1.70 -18.02
CA HIS A 81 -9.57 2.14 -18.42
C HIS A 81 -10.27 2.82 -17.24
N SER A 82 -10.07 4.14 -17.10
CA SER A 82 -10.61 4.94 -15.99
C SER A 82 -12.12 4.76 -15.75
N PHE A 83 -12.90 4.53 -16.82
CA PHE A 83 -14.32 4.20 -16.74
C PHE A 83 -14.58 2.83 -16.10
N LEU A 84 -13.89 1.77 -16.54
CA LEU A 84 -14.02 0.43 -15.98
C LEU A 84 -13.57 0.38 -14.52
N TRP A 85 -12.49 1.10 -14.19
CA TRP A 85 -12.01 1.25 -12.82
C TRP A 85 -13.06 1.90 -11.92
N ARG A 86 -13.62 3.04 -12.35
CA ARG A 86 -14.67 3.75 -11.61
C ARG A 86 -15.95 2.92 -11.48
N MET A 87 -16.31 2.17 -12.52
CA MET A 87 -17.46 1.29 -12.52
C MET A 87 -17.25 0.12 -11.56
N GLN A 88 -16.10 -0.57 -11.62
CA GLN A 88 -15.76 -1.63 -10.67
C GLN A 88 -15.80 -1.10 -9.24
N PHE A 89 -15.13 0.02 -8.97
CA PHE A 89 -15.11 0.65 -7.64
C PHE A 89 -16.54 0.89 -7.12
N ARG A 90 -17.40 1.53 -7.91
CA ARG A 90 -18.79 1.84 -7.52
C ARG A 90 -19.67 0.60 -7.39
N ILE A 91 -19.43 -0.44 -8.17
CA ILE A 91 -20.15 -1.71 -8.06
C ILE A 91 -19.71 -2.47 -6.81
N THR A 92 -18.43 -2.43 -6.44
CA THR A 92 -17.93 -3.15 -5.26
C THR A 92 -18.08 -2.37 -3.96
N GLU A 93 -18.32 -1.06 -4.04
CA GLU A 93 -18.48 -0.18 -2.88
C GLU A 93 -19.63 -0.60 -1.93
N PRO A 94 -20.84 -0.97 -2.40
CA PRO A 94 -21.96 -1.30 -1.52
C PRO A 94 -21.68 -2.56 -0.69
N SER A 95 -22.02 -2.48 0.61
CA SER A 95 -21.66 -3.55 1.55
C SER A 95 -22.30 -4.91 1.28
N PHE A 96 -23.44 -4.95 0.60
CA PHE A 96 -24.08 -6.20 0.19
C PHE A 96 -23.36 -6.88 -0.99
N ILE A 97 -22.45 -6.20 -1.68
CA ILE A 97 -21.67 -6.76 -2.81
C ILE A 97 -20.29 -7.22 -2.33
N HIS A 98 -19.53 -6.36 -1.63
CA HIS A 98 -18.19 -6.75 -1.22
C HIS A 98 -18.17 -7.74 -0.04
N LYS A 99 -19.17 -7.75 0.86
CA LYS A 99 -19.16 -8.70 2.00
C LYS A 99 -19.28 -10.17 1.55
N PRO A 100 -20.21 -10.56 0.65
CA PRO A 100 -20.24 -11.93 0.12
C PRO A 100 -18.94 -12.32 -0.58
N TRP A 101 -18.40 -11.42 -1.41
CA TRP A 101 -17.12 -11.63 -2.09
C TRP A 101 -15.98 -11.88 -1.10
N LEU A 102 -15.84 -11.04 -0.08
CA LEU A 102 -14.84 -11.20 0.97
C LEU A 102 -15.05 -12.48 1.79
N GLY A 103 -16.30 -12.90 1.99
CA GLY A 103 -16.65 -14.17 2.63
C GLY A 103 -16.17 -15.38 1.82
N MET A 104 -16.41 -15.37 0.51
CA MET A 104 -15.89 -16.39 -0.42
C MET A 104 -14.35 -16.40 -0.42
N MET A 105 -13.73 -15.23 -0.55
CA MET A 105 -12.27 -15.09 -0.52
C MET A 105 -11.66 -15.57 0.80
N HIS A 106 -12.35 -15.37 1.92
CA HIS A 106 -11.95 -15.92 3.21
C HIS A 106 -11.91 -17.44 3.18
N GLN A 107 -12.96 -18.10 2.68
CA GLN A 107 -13.01 -19.56 2.63
C GLN A 107 -11.92 -20.15 1.75
N LEU A 108 -11.62 -19.51 0.60
CA LEU A 108 -10.57 -19.94 -0.32
C LEU A 108 -9.15 -19.72 0.23
N SER A 109 -8.94 -18.65 0.99
CA SER A 109 -7.59 -18.19 1.36
C SER A 109 -7.22 -18.48 2.82
N LYS A 110 -8.18 -18.85 3.68
CA LYS A 110 -7.95 -19.00 5.13
C LYS A 110 -6.82 -19.97 5.49
N LYS A 111 -6.69 -21.10 4.78
CA LYS A 111 -5.64 -22.09 5.06
C LYS A 111 -4.25 -21.52 4.75
N LYS A 112 -4.09 -20.92 3.58
CA LYS A 112 -2.83 -20.31 3.15
C LYS A 112 -2.45 -19.08 4.00
N LEU A 113 -3.43 -18.25 4.37
CA LEU A 113 -3.20 -17.14 5.31
C LEU A 113 -2.81 -17.62 6.70
N SER A 114 -3.44 -18.70 7.17
CA SER A 114 -3.07 -19.34 8.45
C SER A 114 -1.62 -19.83 8.41
N GLN A 115 -1.22 -20.52 7.33
CA GLN A 115 0.16 -20.96 7.11
C GLN A 115 1.14 -19.78 7.07
N ALA A 116 0.80 -18.70 6.37
CA ALA A 116 1.64 -17.50 6.33
C ALA A 116 1.88 -16.90 7.73
N PHE A 117 0.88 -16.92 8.62
CA PHE A 117 1.05 -16.51 10.02
C PHE A 117 1.94 -17.48 10.82
N ASP A 118 1.87 -18.78 10.55
CA ASP A 118 2.75 -19.80 11.17
C ASP A 118 4.21 -19.68 10.71
N GLU A 119 4.42 -19.36 9.43
CA GLU A 119 5.74 -19.17 8.82
C GLU A 119 6.42 -17.90 9.32
N HIS A 120 5.71 -16.76 9.27
CA HIS A 120 6.29 -15.45 9.59
C HIS A 120 6.26 -15.14 11.09
N LYS A 121 5.39 -15.82 11.85
CA LYS A 121 5.18 -15.63 13.30
C LYS A 121 5.16 -14.15 13.71
N PRO A 122 4.33 -13.29 13.09
CA PRO A 122 4.44 -11.85 13.29
C PRO A 122 4.08 -11.43 14.72
N HIS A 123 4.78 -10.40 15.21
CA HIS A 123 4.39 -9.69 16.43
C HIS A 123 3.54 -8.46 16.13
N ILE A 124 3.64 -7.92 14.91
CA ILE A 124 2.83 -6.81 14.38
C ILE A 124 2.43 -7.16 12.95
N VAL A 125 1.17 -6.88 12.59
CA VAL A 125 0.69 -6.98 11.21
C VAL A 125 0.33 -5.59 10.69
N VAL A 126 0.83 -5.24 9.51
CA VAL A 126 0.54 -4.00 8.80
C VAL A 126 -0.10 -4.32 7.45
N SER A 127 -1.28 -3.78 7.17
CA SER A 127 -1.94 -3.88 5.87
C SER A 127 -1.73 -2.59 5.08
N VAL A 128 -1.19 -2.68 3.87
CA VAL A 128 -1.04 -1.55 2.93
C VAL A 128 -1.89 -1.70 1.66
N HIS A 129 -2.95 -2.52 1.72
CA HIS A 129 -3.83 -2.80 0.58
C HIS A 129 -5.31 -2.87 1.01
N PRO A 130 -6.28 -2.39 0.22
CA PRO A 130 -7.71 -2.35 0.59
C PRO A 130 -8.37 -3.72 0.77
N ALA A 131 -7.79 -4.77 0.18
CA ALA A 131 -8.31 -6.13 0.27
C ALA A 131 -7.66 -6.96 1.40
N MET A 132 -6.85 -6.34 2.27
CA MET A 132 -6.02 -7.02 3.27
C MET A 132 -6.50 -6.82 4.71
N GLN A 133 -7.73 -6.35 4.93
CA GLN A 133 -8.29 -6.10 6.26
C GLN A 133 -9.17 -7.26 6.70
N HIS A 134 -10.33 -7.41 6.05
CA HIS A 134 -11.41 -8.31 6.50
C HIS A 134 -10.95 -9.77 6.59
N VAL A 135 -10.36 -10.31 5.52
CA VAL A 135 -9.98 -11.72 5.46
C VAL A 135 -8.85 -12.05 6.45
N PRO A 136 -7.71 -11.33 6.48
CA PRO A 136 -6.65 -11.62 7.44
C PRO A 136 -7.07 -11.41 8.89
N LEU A 137 -7.87 -10.37 9.19
CA LEU A 137 -8.40 -10.15 10.55
C LEU A 137 -9.28 -11.30 11.03
N ASN A 138 -10.12 -11.84 10.15
CA ASN A 138 -11.00 -12.97 10.50
C ASN A 138 -10.19 -14.25 10.77
N VAL A 139 -9.18 -14.54 9.93
CA VAL A 139 -8.25 -15.67 10.14
C VAL A 139 -7.47 -15.50 11.44
N LEU A 140 -6.96 -14.30 11.69
CA LEU A 140 -6.20 -14.02 12.90
C LEU A 140 -7.06 -14.19 14.16
N ARG A 141 -8.32 -13.70 14.13
CA ARG A 141 -9.26 -13.90 15.25
C ARG A 141 -9.61 -15.37 15.46
N SER A 142 -9.84 -16.14 14.40
CA SER A 142 -10.17 -17.56 14.55
C SER A 142 -9.01 -18.34 15.16
N ARG A 143 -7.77 -18.07 14.72
CA ARG A 143 -6.56 -18.66 15.30
C ARG A 143 -6.40 -18.34 16.78
N VAL A 144 -6.71 -17.10 17.17
CA VAL A 144 -6.63 -16.67 18.58
C VAL A 144 -7.67 -17.38 19.44
N ARG A 145 -8.91 -17.49 18.96
CA ARG A 145 -9.97 -18.26 19.65
C ARG A 145 -9.60 -19.73 19.78
N ALA A 146 -8.90 -20.30 18.80
CA ALA A 146 -8.42 -21.67 18.80
C ALA A 146 -7.12 -21.87 19.62
N GLY A 147 -6.57 -20.83 20.25
CA GLY A 147 -5.32 -20.92 21.01
C GLY A 147 -4.06 -21.05 20.14
N LEU A 148 -4.17 -20.95 18.82
CA LEU A 148 -3.06 -21.09 17.87
C LEU A 148 -2.21 -19.82 17.73
N GLN A 149 -2.71 -18.68 18.21
CA GLN A 149 -2.05 -17.39 18.06
C GLN A 149 -2.35 -16.48 19.26
N LYS A 150 -1.33 -15.82 19.80
CA LYS A 150 -1.52 -14.77 20.81
C LYS A 150 -2.05 -13.47 20.20
N PRO A 151 -2.59 -12.56 21.02
CA PRO A 151 -2.88 -11.23 20.56
C PRO A 151 -1.76 -10.39 20.01
N ILE A 152 -1.94 -9.93 18.76
CA ILE A 152 -1.01 -9.08 18.03
C ILE A 152 -1.72 -7.84 17.49
N PRO A 153 -1.06 -6.68 17.46
CA PRO A 153 -1.58 -5.48 16.82
C PRO A 153 -1.76 -5.69 15.32
N PHE A 154 -2.88 -5.19 14.81
CA PHE A 154 -3.19 -5.18 13.39
C PHE A 154 -3.44 -3.74 12.96
N THR A 155 -2.56 -3.18 12.13
CA THR A 155 -2.67 -1.78 11.68
C THR A 155 -2.93 -1.70 10.19
N THR A 156 -3.75 -0.75 9.77
CA THR A 156 -3.94 -0.41 8.36
C THR A 156 -3.17 0.87 8.05
N VAL A 157 -2.47 0.91 6.92
CA VAL A 157 -1.91 2.13 6.33
C VAL A 157 -2.59 2.35 4.98
N VAL A 158 -3.46 3.35 4.94
CA VAL A 158 -4.26 3.68 3.77
C VAL A 158 -3.38 4.38 2.74
N THR A 159 -3.38 3.87 1.51
CA THR A 159 -2.57 4.41 0.42
C THR A 159 -3.37 5.25 -0.58
N ASP A 160 -4.69 5.33 -0.42
CA ASP A 160 -5.58 6.15 -1.25
C ASP A 160 -5.63 7.57 -0.68
N LEU A 161 -5.50 8.59 -1.52
CA LEU A 161 -5.36 9.99 -1.07
C LEU A 161 -6.69 10.76 -0.97
N THR A 162 -7.72 10.33 -1.71
CA THR A 162 -8.98 11.07 -1.86
C THR A 162 -10.18 10.23 -1.43
N GLU A 163 -10.78 9.48 -2.35
CA GLU A 163 -11.90 8.59 -2.08
C GLU A 163 -11.35 7.19 -1.81
N CYS A 164 -11.40 6.81 -0.54
CA CYS A 164 -10.87 5.54 -0.08
C CYS A 164 -11.93 4.43 -0.28
N HIS A 165 -11.56 3.26 -0.82
CA HIS A 165 -12.53 2.15 -0.89
C HIS A 165 -12.96 1.71 0.53
N PRO A 166 -14.25 1.42 0.82
CA PRO A 166 -14.70 1.11 2.18
C PRO A 166 -13.97 -0.06 2.85
N THR A 167 -13.42 -0.99 2.06
CA THR A 167 -12.72 -2.17 2.58
C THR A 167 -11.42 -1.87 3.30
N TRP A 168 -10.85 -0.67 3.13
CA TRP A 168 -9.74 -0.16 3.95
C TRP A 168 -10.08 -0.09 5.43
N PHE A 169 -11.35 0.17 5.74
CA PHE A 169 -11.80 0.52 7.07
C PHE A 169 -12.45 -0.69 7.73
N HIS A 170 -11.88 -1.10 8.86
CA HIS A 170 -12.39 -2.23 9.62
C HIS A 170 -12.36 -1.90 11.12
N PRO A 171 -13.48 -2.00 11.87
CA PRO A 171 -13.58 -1.49 13.25
C PRO A 171 -12.70 -2.22 14.26
N ASN A 172 -12.21 -3.41 13.90
CA ASN A 172 -11.34 -4.23 14.74
C ASN A 172 -9.84 -4.09 14.44
N VAL A 173 -9.40 -3.06 13.70
CA VAL A 173 -7.97 -2.73 13.61
C VAL A 173 -7.51 -2.07 14.91
N THR A 174 -6.25 -2.26 15.25
CA THR A 174 -5.58 -1.57 16.36
C THR A 174 -5.40 -0.09 16.05
N ALA A 175 -4.97 0.21 14.83
CA ALA A 175 -4.78 1.57 14.31
C ALA A 175 -5.03 1.60 12.81
N CYS A 176 -5.45 2.76 12.31
CA CYS A 176 -5.62 3.06 10.90
C CYS A 176 -4.94 4.39 10.61
N PHE A 177 -3.82 4.31 9.90
CA PHE A 177 -3.07 5.46 9.40
C PHE A 177 -3.72 5.94 8.11
N VAL A 178 -4.13 7.20 8.09
CA VAL A 178 -4.78 7.83 6.94
C VAL A 178 -3.93 9.00 6.41
N PRO A 179 -3.88 9.20 5.08
CA PRO A 179 -2.98 10.20 4.51
C PRO A 179 -3.57 11.61 4.50
N THR A 180 -4.90 11.75 4.55
CA THR A 180 -5.61 13.02 4.41
C THR A 180 -6.82 13.12 5.35
N GLU A 181 -7.25 14.34 5.63
CA GLU A 181 -8.45 14.61 6.43
C GLU A 181 -9.72 14.06 5.75
N VAL A 182 -9.73 14.01 4.41
CA VAL A 182 -10.83 13.41 3.63
C VAL A 182 -11.00 11.92 3.98
N CYS A 183 -9.91 11.14 3.92
CA CYS A 183 -9.97 9.72 4.29
C CYS A 183 -10.18 9.52 5.81
N ARG A 184 -9.70 10.43 6.67
CA ARG A 184 -10.03 10.43 8.11
C ARG A 184 -11.54 10.54 8.35
N ASN A 185 -12.19 11.51 7.73
CA ASN A 185 -13.63 11.72 7.84
C ASN A 185 -14.42 10.55 7.25
N GLN A 186 -13.97 9.96 6.16
CA GLN A 186 -14.58 8.75 5.62
C GLN A 186 -14.45 7.55 6.57
N ALA A 187 -13.29 7.37 7.20
CA ALA A 187 -13.05 6.31 8.18
C ALA A 187 -13.99 6.42 9.40
N LEU A 188 -14.20 7.65 9.90
CA LEU A 188 -15.15 7.94 10.98
C LEU A 188 -16.59 7.56 10.58
N ARG A 189 -17.03 7.97 9.37
CA ARG A 189 -18.36 7.62 8.84
C ARG A 189 -18.55 6.11 8.70
N LEU A 190 -17.49 5.37 8.39
CA LEU A 190 -17.50 3.92 8.26
C LEU A 190 -17.27 3.18 9.60
N GLY A 191 -17.30 3.90 10.73
CA GLY A 191 -17.39 3.32 12.06
C GLY A 191 -16.07 3.10 12.78
N LEU A 192 -14.95 3.66 12.31
CA LEU A 192 -13.71 3.71 13.10
C LEU A 192 -13.84 4.77 14.20
N LYS A 193 -13.25 4.49 15.36
CA LYS A 193 -13.17 5.44 16.46
C LYS A 193 -12.02 6.41 16.24
N ASN A 194 -12.15 7.63 16.75
CA ASN A 194 -11.07 8.62 16.69
C ASN A 194 -9.76 8.09 17.33
N SER A 195 -9.86 7.29 18.39
CA SER A 195 -8.71 6.66 19.05
C SER A 195 -7.96 5.63 18.18
N GLN A 196 -8.56 5.19 17.07
CA GLN A 196 -7.92 4.27 16.12
C GLN A 196 -7.26 5.02 14.96
N LEU A 197 -7.56 6.32 14.77
CA LEU A 197 -7.13 7.08 13.59
C LEU A 197 -5.87 7.87 13.88
N ILE A 198 -4.89 7.76 12.99
CA ILE A 198 -3.63 8.49 13.06
C ILE A 198 -3.37 9.11 11.68
N MET A 199 -3.05 10.40 11.64
CA MET A 199 -2.81 11.12 10.38
C MET A 199 -1.34 11.51 10.27
N HIS A 200 -0.60 10.77 9.44
CA HIS A 200 0.84 10.99 9.20
C HIS A 200 1.19 11.14 7.70
N GLY A 201 0.18 11.19 6.83
CA GLY A 201 0.41 11.21 5.38
C GLY A 201 0.65 9.82 4.80
N LEU A 202 0.96 9.79 3.51
CA LEU A 202 1.34 8.56 2.80
C LEU A 202 2.82 8.25 3.10
N PRO A 203 3.19 7.01 3.46
CA PRO A 203 4.59 6.65 3.65
C PRO A 203 5.34 6.75 2.32
N ILE A 204 6.42 7.53 2.31
CA ILE A 204 7.38 7.62 1.21
C ILE A 204 8.71 7.03 1.66
N ARG A 205 9.50 6.53 0.71
CA ARG A 205 10.82 5.98 1.07
C ARG A 205 11.69 7.07 1.69
N PRO A 206 12.46 6.78 2.75
CA PRO A 206 13.22 7.82 3.46
C PRO A 206 14.21 8.59 2.57
N GLN A 207 14.72 7.97 1.51
CA GLN A 207 15.61 8.59 0.53
C GLN A 207 14.95 9.79 -0.17
N PHE A 208 13.63 9.81 -0.33
CA PHE A 208 12.89 10.95 -0.87
C PHE A 208 12.76 12.12 0.11
N SER A 209 13.07 11.91 1.39
CA SER A 209 13.05 12.96 2.43
C SER A 209 14.44 13.56 2.68
N GLN A 210 15.47 13.09 1.97
CA GLN A 210 16.83 13.59 2.12
C GLN A 210 17.00 14.95 1.46
N LYS A 211 17.90 15.78 2.02
CA LYS A 211 18.30 17.02 1.38
C LYS A 211 19.01 16.71 0.07
N LEU A 212 18.49 17.25 -1.03
CA LEU A 212 19.07 17.08 -2.35
C LEU A 212 20.11 18.17 -2.66
N PRO A 213 21.10 17.88 -3.52
CA PRO A 213 21.97 18.89 -4.09
C PRO A 213 21.18 19.98 -4.82
N PRO A 214 21.81 21.15 -5.08
CA PRO A 214 21.18 22.22 -5.84
C PRO A 214 20.64 21.76 -7.21
N LYS A 215 19.51 22.33 -7.63
CA LYS A 215 18.81 21.97 -8.88
C LYS A 215 19.71 21.98 -10.12
N TRP A 216 20.62 22.96 -10.22
CA TRP A 216 21.54 23.07 -11.36
C TRP A 216 22.51 21.88 -11.45
N PHE A 217 22.96 21.36 -10.31
CA PHE A 217 23.89 20.23 -10.24
C PHE A 217 23.22 18.94 -10.70
N LEU A 218 21.99 18.68 -10.22
CA LEU A 218 21.18 17.54 -10.64
C LEU A 218 20.84 17.60 -12.13
N ARG A 219 20.47 18.78 -12.64
CA ARG A 219 20.23 18.99 -14.08
C ARG A 219 21.47 18.64 -14.91
N LYS A 220 22.65 19.11 -14.50
CA LYS A 220 23.92 18.78 -15.17
C LYS A 220 24.21 17.27 -15.15
N GLN A 221 24.03 16.61 -14.01
CA GLN A 221 24.24 15.16 -13.89
C GLN A 221 23.29 14.33 -14.76
N LEU A 222 22.06 14.81 -14.94
CA LEU A 222 21.02 14.16 -15.74
C LEU A 222 21.07 14.55 -17.23
N GLY A 223 22.06 15.35 -17.67
CA GLY A 223 22.15 15.82 -19.06
C GLY A 223 21.02 16.77 -19.47
N MET A 224 20.37 17.42 -18.50
CA MET A 224 19.25 18.33 -18.71
C MET A 224 19.73 19.75 -18.99
N ASP A 225 18.89 20.52 -19.70
CA ASP A 225 19.11 21.96 -19.83
C ASP A 225 19.02 22.63 -18.45
N GLN A 226 20.03 23.45 -18.14
CA GLN A 226 20.19 24.05 -16.81
C GLN A 226 19.22 25.20 -16.54
N ARG A 227 18.65 25.84 -17.57
CA ARG A 227 17.84 27.07 -17.48
C ARG A 227 16.41 26.89 -17.97
N ALA A 228 16.16 25.99 -18.91
CA ALA A 228 14.85 25.76 -19.51
C ALA A 228 13.78 25.41 -18.47
N PHE A 229 12.55 25.86 -18.74
CA PHE A 229 11.35 25.44 -18.02
C PHE A 229 11.16 23.93 -18.22
N THR A 230 11.07 23.17 -17.13
CA THR A 230 11.01 21.70 -17.18
C THR A 230 9.64 21.19 -16.79
N VAL A 231 9.04 20.37 -17.65
CA VAL A 231 7.88 19.55 -17.30
C VAL A 231 8.36 18.11 -17.10
N MET A 232 8.11 17.55 -15.91
CA MET A 232 8.35 16.13 -15.65
C MET A 232 7.05 15.35 -15.84
N LEU A 233 7.09 14.35 -16.72
CA LEU A 233 6.00 13.41 -16.95
C LEU A 233 6.42 12.03 -16.44
N ALA A 234 5.63 11.44 -15.57
CA ALA A 234 5.89 10.10 -15.02
C ALA A 234 4.63 9.24 -15.07
N GLY A 235 4.72 8.03 -15.63
CA GLY A 235 3.61 7.07 -15.72
C GLY A 235 3.59 6.03 -14.60
N GLY A 236 4.26 6.29 -13.48
CA GLY A 236 4.47 5.30 -12.43
C GLY A 236 5.42 4.15 -12.84
N GLY A 237 5.49 3.11 -12.01
CA GLY A 237 6.48 2.02 -12.18
C GLY A 237 6.36 1.24 -13.49
N GLU A 238 5.15 1.13 -14.04
CA GLU A 238 4.87 0.44 -15.30
C GLU A 238 4.83 1.35 -16.53
N GLY A 239 5.07 2.67 -16.38
CA GLY A 239 4.97 3.62 -17.49
C GLY A 239 3.57 3.62 -18.11
N MET A 240 2.53 3.70 -17.26
CA MET A 240 1.12 3.66 -17.65
C MET A 240 0.62 5.02 -18.17
N GLY A 241 -0.47 4.96 -18.93
CA GLY A 241 -1.14 6.13 -19.54
C GLY A 241 -0.66 6.41 -20.96
N ASN A 242 -1.29 7.39 -21.61
CA ASN A 242 -0.94 7.83 -22.96
C ASN A 242 0.26 8.79 -22.91
N LEU A 243 1.40 8.31 -22.37
CA LEU A 243 2.61 9.10 -22.19
C LEU A 243 3.09 9.69 -23.51
N GLU A 244 3.13 8.89 -24.58
CA GLU A 244 3.57 9.32 -25.91
C GLU A 244 2.70 10.46 -26.47
N GLU A 245 1.38 10.28 -26.51
CA GLU A 245 0.45 11.32 -26.97
C GLU A 245 0.57 12.60 -26.12
N THR A 246 0.76 12.44 -24.81
CA THR A 246 0.94 13.57 -23.89
C THR A 246 2.26 14.30 -24.18
N VAL A 247 3.35 13.59 -24.45
CA VAL A 247 4.65 14.18 -24.81
C VAL A 247 4.56 14.90 -26.14
N VAL A 248 3.90 14.33 -27.15
CA VAL A 248 3.69 14.97 -28.46
C VAL A 248 2.82 16.23 -28.32
N ALA A 249 1.77 16.17 -27.51
CA ALA A 249 0.92 17.34 -27.25
C ALA A 249 1.70 18.43 -26.48
N LEU A 250 2.51 18.05 -25.50
CA LEU A 250 3.36 18.96 -24.75
C LEU A 250 4.43 19.58 -25.65
N SER A 251 5.10 18.82 -26.51
CA SER A 251 6.15 19.35 -27.40
C SER A 251 5.61 20.33 -28.45
N LYS A 252 4.35 20.17 -28.87
CA LYS A 252 3.67 21.13 -29.76
C LYS A 252 3.27 22.42 -29.05
N ARG A 253 2.92 22.35 -27.76
CA ARG A 253 2.46 23.50 -26.97
C ARG A 253 3.59 24.27 -26.30
N LEU A 254 4.61 23.55 -25.85
CA LEU A 254 5.79 24.10 -25.22
C LEU A 254 6.74 24.54 -26.33
N GLY A 255 7.09 25.82 -26.36
CA GLY A 255 8.06 26.35 -27.33
C GLY A 255 9.45 25.71 -27.16
N LYS A 256 10.38 26.05 -28.08
CA LYS A 256 11.74 25.48 -28.13
C LYS A 256 12.59 25.70 -26.86
N GLU A 257 12.17 26.60 -25.98
CA GLU A 257 12.88 26.95 -24.73
C GLU A 257 12.46 26.10 -23.52
N ALA A 258 11.52 25.19 -23.70
CA ALA A 258 11.06 24.28 -22.66
C ALA A 258 11.60 22.86 -22.89
N GLN A 259 11.74 22.12 -21.80
CA GLN A 259 12.21 20.74 -21.81
C GLN A 259 11.17 19.82 -21.14
N VAL A 260 11.01 18.62 -21.69
CA VAL A 260 10.15 17.57 -21.12
C VAL A 260 11.03 16.42 -20.69
N VAL A 261 10.93 16.01 -19.42
CA VAL A 261 11.59 14.82 -18.89
C VAL A 261 10.54 13.74 -18.68
N VAL A 262 10.75 12.58 -19.29
CA VAL A 262 9.80 11.46 -19.22
C VAL A 262 10.42 10.32 -18.42
N ILE A 263 9.74 9.89 -17.36
CA ILE A 263 10.12 8.71 -16.57
C ILE A 263 9.23 7.54 -17.00
N CYS A 264 9.79 6.65 -17.83
CA CYS A 264 9.07 5.53 -18.45
C CYS A 264 8.93 4.29 -17.53
N GLY A 265 9.49 4.32 -16.33
CA GLY A 265 9.50 3.16 -15.42
C GLY A 265 10.11 1.92 -16.08
N ARG A 266 9.41 0.78 -16.00
CA ARG A 266 9.79 -0.50 -16.64
C ARG A 266 9.36 -0.61 -18.11
N ASN A 267 8.65 0.38 -18.65
CA ASN A 267 8.17 0.35 -20.02
C ASN A 267 9.31 0.60 -21.01
N LYS A 268 9.93 -0.49 -21.49
CA LYS A 268 11.03 -0.44 -22.47
C LYS A 268 10.61 0.07 -23.85
N LYS A 269 9.32 0.01 -24.20
CA LYS A 269 8.82 0.49 -25.51
C LYS A 269 8.78 2.02 -25.60
N LEU A 270 8.79 2.70 -24.45
CA LEU A 270 8.78 4.17 -24.35
C LEU A 270 10.18 4.77 -24.13
N LYS A 271 11.23 3.94 -24.07
CA LYS A 271 12.63 4.40 -23.98
C LYS A 271 13.22 4.56 -25.37
#